data_AF-A0A7X5ECV6-F1
#
_entry.id   AF-A0A7X5ECV6-F1
#
_cell.length_a   1.000
_cell.length_b   1.000
_cell.length_c   1.000
_cell.angle_alpha   90.00
_cell.angle_beta   90.00
_cell.angle_gamma   90.00
#
_symmetry.space_group_name_H-M   'P 1'
#
loop_
_entity.id
_entity.type
_entity.pdbx_description
1 polymer ?
#
loop_
_entity_poly.entity_id
_entity_poly.type
_entity_poly.pdbx_seq_one_letter_code
_entity_poly.pdbx_strand_id
1 'polypeptide(L)'
;MRAEDTLQFMADFYPSIFPTRKHCLNHLFCTIGNGYRWVKGELVEDDDKKYNRYRLVKPVRKAEFEDERDWWVRYRFELEMHEETGKRINPDYFFEWSQPSREYSYIYHFPKNIRPDWKALLEECRQMLKEDGVEI
;
A
#
# COMPACT_ATOMS: atom_id res chain seq x y z
N MET A 1 -11.09 -3.09 10.69
CA MET A 1 -11.74 -2.45 9.50
C MET A 1 -11.76 -3.46 8.34
N ARG A 2 -12.59 -3.31 7.30
CA ARG A 2 -12.43 -4.19 6.11
C ARG A 2 -11.18 -3.77 5.35
N ALA A 3 -10.59 -4.70 4.62
CA ALA A 3 -9.29 -4.48 3.98
C ALA A 3 -9.33 -3.30 2.98
N GLU A 4 -10.32 -3.28 2.08
CA GLU A 4 -10.51 -2.18 1.12
C GLU A 4 -10.88 -0.84 1.77
N ASP A 5 -11.63 -0.87 2.88
CA ASP A 5 -11.92 0.36 3.65
C ASP A 5 -10.64 1.00 4.19
N THR A 6 -9.65 0.17 4.53
CA THR A 6 -8.34 0.66 4.99
C THR A 6 -7.57 1.29 3.84
N LEU A 7 -7.57 0.66 2.66
CA LEU A 7 -6.93 1.25 1.47
C LEU A 7 -7.60 2.56 1.05
N GLN A 8 -8.93 2.65 1.11
CA GLN A 8 -9.64 3.89 0.81
C GLN A 8 -9.30 4.98 1.82
N PHE A 9 -9.23 4.65 3.12
CA PHE A 9 -8.82 5.61 4.13
C PHE A 9 -7.41 6.15 3.86
N MET A 10 -6.46 5.27 3.51
CA MET A 10 -5.11 5.66 3.15
C MET A 10 -5.10 6.63 1.96
N ALA A 11 -5.87 6.33 0.91
CA ALA A 11 -5.99 7.17 -0.28
C ALA A 11 -6.62 8.54 0.04
N ASP A 12 -7.74 8.57 0.77
CA ASP A 12 -8.51 9.79 1.03
C ASP A 12 -7.78 10.76 1.96
N PHE A 13 -7.15 10.23 3.02
CA PHE A 13 -6.55 11.08 4.07
C PHE A 13 -5.08 11.38 3.83
N TYR A 14 -4.38 10.55 3.06
CA TYR A 14 -2.94 10.71 2.79
C TYR A 14 -2.60 10.50 1.31
N PRO A 15 -3.27 11.19 0.37
CA PRO A 15 -3.08 10.98 -1.07
C PRO A 15 -1.66 11.28 -1.56
N SER A 16 -0.92 12.16 -0.87
CA SER A 16 0.49 12.45 -1.21
C SER A 16 1.45 11.32 -0.86
N ILE A 17 1.09 10.44 0.10
CA ILE A 17 1.89 9.29 0.52
C ILE A 17 1.39 8.02 -0.16
N PHE A 18 0.07 7.93 -0.35
CA PHE A 18 -0.61 6.77 -0.92
C PHE A 18 -1.41 7.12 -2.20
N PRO A 19 -0.75 7.66 -3.24
CA PRO A 19 -1.44 8.07 -4.46
C PRO A 19 -1.95 6.90 -5.31
N THR A 20 -1.44 5.69 -5.07
CA THR A 20 -1.81 4.50 -5.84
C THR A 20 -1.98 3.28 -4.93
N ARG A 21 -2.68 2.26 -5.44
CA ARG A 21 -2.89 1.01 -4.70
C ARG A 21 -1.58 0.34 -4.32
N LYS A 22 -0.57 0.39 -5.20
CA LYS A 22 0.76 -0.17 -4.94
C LYS A 22 1.42 0.49 -3.71
N HIS A 23 1.26 1.79 -3.52
CA HIS A 23 1.81 2.48 -2.34
C HIS A 23 1.20 1.96 -1.04
N CYS A 24 -0.12 1.78 -1.00
CA CYS A 24 -0.78 1.23 0.19
C CYS A 24 -0.32 -0.20 0.48
N LEU A 25 -0.28 -1.07 -0.54
CA LEU A 25 0.13 -2.47 -0.37
C LEU A 25 1.61 -2.58 0.05
N ASN A 26 2.48 -1.75 -0.52
CA ASN A 26 3.89 -1.67 -0.16
C ASN A 26 4.06 -1.28 1.33
N HIS A 27 3.30 -0.27 1.77
CA HIS A 27 3.30 0.17 3.15
C HIS A 27 2.79 -0.92 4.11
N LEU A 28 1.64 -1.52 3.80
CA LEU A 28 0.98 -2.49 4.69
C LEU A 28 1.73 -3.82 4.79
N PHE A 29 2.30 -4.33 3.69
CA PHE A 29 2.83 -5.70 3.66
C PHE A 29 4.35 -5.80 3.54
N CYS A 30 5.02 -4.83 2.92
CA CYS A 30 6.44 -4.91 2.63
C CYS A 30 7.28 -4.13 3.64
N THR A 31 6.79 -2.99 4.11
CA THR A 31 7.51 -2.08 5.00
C THR A 31 7.58 -2.61 6.44
N ILE A 32 8.74 -2.49 7.07
CA ILE A 32 8.97 -2.84 8.49
C ILE A 32 8.60 -1.65 9.35
N GLY A 33 7.86 -1.88 10.45
CA GLY A 33 7.51 -0.80 11.38
C GLY A 33 6.58 0.23 10.75
N ASN A 34 5.56 -0.22 10.03
CA ASN A 34 4.57 0.63 9.37
C ASN A 34 3.49 1.20 10.30
N GLY A 35 3.58 0.95 11.62
CA GLY A 35 2.58 1.37 12.58
C GLY A 35 1.27 0.60 12.53
N TYR A 36 1.19 -0.51 11.78
CA TYR A 36 0.08 -1.45 11.81
C TYR A 36 0.48 -2.73 12.54
N ARG A 37 -0.51 -3.43 13.09
CA ARG A 37 -0.33 -4.78 13.64
C ARG A 37 -1.54 -5.67 13.39
N TRP A 38 -1.30 -6.97 13.34
CA TRP A 38 -2.37 -7.96 13.24
C TRP A 38 -3.15 -8.06 14.56
N VAL A 39 -4.44 -7.79 14.52
CA VAL A 39 -5.38 -7.96 15.62
C VAL A 39 -6.58 -8.74 15.11
N LYS A 40 -6.87 -9.92 15.67
CA LYS A 40 -8.04 -10.75 15.30
C LYS A 40 -8.19 -10.97 13.77
N GLY A 41 -7.07 -11.08 13.05
CA GLY A 41 -7.06 -11.36 11.61
C GLY A 41 -7.20 -10.14 10.69
N GLU A 42 -7.14 -8.92 11.23
CA GLU A 42 -7.07 -7.66 10.47
C GLU A 42 -5.79 -6.88 10.83
N LEU A 43 -5.25 -6.10 9.88
CA LEU A 43 -4.25 -5.09 10.21
C LEU A 43 -4.95 -3.86 10.78
N VAL A 44 -4.50 -3.43 11.95
CA VAL A 44 -5.03 -2.27 12.68
C VAL A 44 -3.87 -1.35 13.01
N GLU A 45 -4.04 -0.05 12.77
CA GLU A 45 -3.03 0.95 13.12
C GLU A 45 -2.87 1.06 14.64
N ASP A 46 -1.63 1.20 15.11
CA ASP A 46 -1.25 1.22 16.52
C ASP A 46 -1.72 2.49 17.24
N ASP A 47 -1.82 3.64 16.54
CA ASP A 47 -2.31 4.90 17.12
C ASP A 47 -3.84 5.02 17.03
N ASP A 48 -4.49 4.23 17.88
CA ASP A 48 -5.95 4.01 17.93
C ASP A 48 -6.78 5.29 18.23
N LYS A 49 -6.16 6.41 18.62
CA LYS A 49 -6.90 7.59 19.11
C LYS A 49 -7.62 8.39 18.02
N LYS A 50 -7.07 8.45 16.80
CA LYS A 50 -7.70 9.18 15.67
C LYS A 50 -8.67 8.28 14.88
N TYR A 51 -8.31 7.02 14.65
CA TYR A 51 -9.12 6.08 13.86
C TYR A 51 -10.45 5.70 14.50
N ASN A 52 -10.55 5.79 15.83
CA ASN A 52 -11.84 5.64 16.50
C ASN A 52 -12.86 6.74 16.15
N ARG A 53 -12.42 7.88 15.60
CA ARG A 53 -13.30 9.01 15.22
C ARG A 53 -13.76 8.95 13.78
N TYR A 54 -13.00 8.31 12.90
CA TYR A 54 -13.28 8.28 11.46
C TYR A 54 -13.59 6.85 11.03
N ARG A 55 -14.83 6.64 10.58
CA ARG A 55 -15.28 5.39 9.97
C ARG A 55 -15.99 5.75 8.67
N LEU A 56 -15.71 4.99 7.61
CA LEU A 56 -16.47 5.12 6.38
C LEU A 56 -17.95 4.86 6.68
N VAL A 57 -18.81 5.78 6.25
CA VAL A 57 -20.27 5.66 6.44
C VAL A 57 -20.80 4.43 5.71
N LYS A 58 -20.22 4.16 4.54
CA LYS A 58 -20.57 3.00 3.74
C LYS A 58 -19.31 2.17 3.44
N PRO A 59 -19.46 0.83 3.50
CA PRO A 59 -18.41 -0.05 3.05
C PRO A 59 -18.04 0.18 1.57
N VAL A 60 -16.76 0.37 1.24
CA VAL A 60 -16.29 0.34 -0.16
C VAL A 60 -16.13 -1.09 -0.67
N ARG A 61 -16.44 -1.34 -1.94
CA ARG A 61 -16.23 -2.67 -2.54
C ARG A 61 -14.76 -2.88 -2.94
N LYS A 62 -14.15 -1.83 -3.46
CA LYS A 62 -12.75 -1.74 -3.86
C LYS A 62 -12.34 -0.29 -3.67
N ALA A 63 -11.16 -0.05 -3.12
CA ALA A 63 -10.64 1.31 -2.96
C ALA A 63 -10.39 1.97 -4.32
N GLU A 64 -10.77 3.23 -4.41
CA GLU A 64 -10.61 4.08 -5.59
C GLU A 64 -9.53 5.13 -5.30
N PHE A 65 -8.66 5.34 -6.28
CA PHE A 65 -7.54 6.28 -6.21
C PHE A 65 -7.72 7.28 -7.36
N GLU A 66 -8.31 8.45 -7.04
CA GLU A 66 -8.81 9.42 -8.02
C GLU A 66 -7.75 9.79 -9.09
N ASP A 67 -6.52 10.05 -8.63
CA ASP A 67 -5.42 10.49 -9.48
C ASP A 67 -4.40 9.38 -9.84
N GLU A 68 -4.71 8.11 -9.57
CA GLU A 68 -3.74 7.01 -9.77
C GLU A 68 -3.25 6.93 -11.22
N ARG A 69 -4.14 7.13 -12.19
CA ARG A 69 -3.78 7.13 -13.61
C ARG A 69 -2.78 8.25 -13.92
N ASP A 70 -3.06 9.46 -13.47
CA ASP A 70 -2.25 10.63 -13.76
C ASP A 70 -0.90 10.53 -13.04
N TRP A 71 -0.89 9.98 -11.82
CA TRP A 71 0.33 9.65 -11.09
C TRP A 71 1.22 8.68 -11.89
N TRP A 72 0.67 7.59 -12.45
CA TRP A 72 1.44 6.64 -13.28
C TRP A 72 1.89 7.23 -14.62
N VAL A 73 1.15 8.15 -15.21
CA VAL A 73 1.61 8.90 -16.39
C VAL A 73 2.80 9.76 -16.01
N ARG A 74 2.74 10.47 -14.88
CA ARG A 74 3.83 11.33 -14.43
C ARG A 74 5.07 10.52 -14.04
N TYR A 75 4.92 9.42 -13.32
CA TYR A 75 6.00 8.50 -12.97
C TYR A 75 6.78 8.03 -14.22
N ARG A 76 6.07 7.60 -15.27
CA ARG A 76 6.70 7.16 -16.53
C ARG A 76 7.45 8.28 -17.23
N PHE A 77 6.87 9.48 -17.26
CA PHE A 77 7.53 10.64 -17.82
C PHE A 77 8.82 10.99 -17.06
N GLU A 78 8.80 10.96 -15.72
CA GLU A 78 9.98 11.24 -14.91
C GLU A 78 11.08 10.19 -15.09
N LEU A 79 10.71 8.91 -15.25
CA LEU A 79 11.64 7.83 -15.61
C LEU A 79 12.30 8.06 -16.98
N GLU A 80 11.51 8.34 -18.01
CA GLU A 80 12.00 8.62 -19.37
C GLU A 80 12.97 9.82 -19.36
N MET A 81 12.59 10.90 -18.69
CA MET A 81 13.45 12.08 -18.52
C MET A 81 14.75 11.76 -17.78
N HIS A 82 14.70 10.89 -16.76
CA HIS A 82 15.89 10.45 -16.04
C HIS A 82 16.82 9.63 -16.94
N GLU A 83 16.29 8.69 -17.71
CA GLU A 83 17.05 7.86 -18.65
C GLU A 83 17.72 8.70 -19.74
N GLU A 84 17.02 9.69 -20.30
CA GLU A 84 17.55 10.55 -21.36
C GLU A 84 18.58 11.57 -20.87
N THR A 85 18.37 12.16 -19.69
CA THR A 85 19.11 13.35 -19.25
C THR A 85 20.00 13.13 -18.02
N GLY A 86 19.85 12.00 -17.32
CA GLY A 86 20.50 11.72 -16.04
C GLY A 86 19.99 12.59 -14.87
N LYS A 87 18.97 13.44 -15.08
CA LYS A 87 18.39 14.27 -14.02
C LYS A 87 17.68 13.41 -12.98
N ARG A 88 17.81 13.75 -11.71
CA ARG A 88 17.12 13.06 -10.62
C ARG A 88 15.59 13.12 -10.81
N ILE A 89 14.93 11.98 -10.64
CA ILE A 89 13.46 11.86 -10.63
C ILE A 89 12.88 12.72 -9.51
N ASN A 90 11.77 13.41 -9.79
CA ASN A 90 11.04 14.11 -8.75
C ASN A 90 10.56 13.12 -7.66
N PRO A 91 10.95 13.31 -6.38
CA PRO A 91 10.57 12.40 -5.29
C PRO A 91 9.05 12.22 -5.12
N ASP A 92 8.23 13.20 -5.52
CA ASP A 92 6.76 13.09 -5.45
C ASP A 92 6.18 12.06 -6.43
N TYR A 93 6.96 11.72 -7.47
CA TYR A 93 6.59 10.80 -8.54
C TYR A 93 7.65 9.71 -8.69
N PHE A 94 8.13 9.19 -7.55
CA PHE A 94 9.03 8.05 -7.48
C PHE A 94 8.36 6.94 -6.69
N PHE A 95 8.31 5.74 -7.27
CA PHE A 95 7.84 4.54 -6.58
C PHE A 95 8.88 3.43 -6.70
N GLU A 96 9.16 2.80 -5.58
CA GLU A 96 9.94 1.58 -5.48
C GLU A 96 9.31 0.71 -4.41
N TRP A 97 9.23 -0.60 -4.67
CA TRP A 97 8.83 -1.56 -3.64
C TRP A 97 9.87 -1.58 -2.53
N SER A 98 9.41 -1.52 -1.28
CA SER A 98 10.27 -1.85 -0.15
C SER A 98 10.66 -3.31 -0.27
N GLN A 99 11.96 -3.62 -0.15
CA GLN A 99 12.44 -4.99 -0.14
C GLN A 99 11.87 -5.73 1.09
N PRO A 100 10.95 -6.71 0.92
CA PRO A 100 10.27 -7.28 2.06
C PRO A 100 11.23 -8.12 2.89
N SER A 101 11.32 -7.84 4.18
CA SER A 101 12.12 -8.63 5.12
C SER A 101 11.42 -9.95 5.43
N ARG A 102 12.14 -11.06 5.22
CA ARG A 102 11.71 -12.40 5.62
C ARG A 102 11.52 -12.56 7.13
N GLU A 103 12.10 -11.68 7.94
CA GLU A 103 11.99 -11.76 9.40
C GLU A 103 10.83 -10.93 9.94
N TYR A 104 10.47 -9.83 9.27
CA TYR A 104 9.58 -8.82 9.87
C TYR A 104 8.38 -8.40 9.00
N SER A 105 8.45 -8.52 7.68
CA SER A 105 7.41 -7.99 6.80
C SER A 105 6.16 -8.86 6.80
N TYR A 106 4.98 -8.22 6.82
CA TYR A 106 3.69 -8.92 6.88
C TYR A 106 3.35 -9.73 5.65
N ILE A 107 4.05 -9.52 4.53
CA ILE A 107 3.97 -10.40 3.36
C ILE A 107 4.35 -11.86 3.70
N TYR A 108 5.21 -12.08 4.69
CA TYR A 108 5.61 -13.39 5.21
C TYR A 108 4.97 -13.71 6.57
N HIS A 109 4.70 -12.67 7.39
CA HIS A 109 4.23 -12.81 8.76
C HIS A 109 2.78 -12.36 8.91
N PHE A 110 1.86 -13.31 8.80
CA PHE A 110 0.43 -13.08 8.99
C PHE A 110 -0.20 -14.21 9.83
N PRO A 111 -1.29 -13.93 10.56
CA PRO A 111 -1.83 -14.89 11.50
C PRO A 111 -2.66 -15.97 10.79
N LYS A 112 -2.75 -17.16 11.39
CA LYS A 112 -3.56 -18.27 10.85
C LYS A 112 -5.05 -17.93 10.71
N ASN A 113 -5.55 -17.03 11.55
CA ASN A 113 -6.93 -16.54 11.51
C ASN A 113 -7.09 -15.23 10.71
N ILE A 114 -6.17 -14.94 9.77
CA ILE A 114 -6.32 -13.82 8.84
C ILE A 114 -7.70 -13.84 8.19
N ARG A 115 -8.35 -12.68 8.14
CA ARG A 115 -9.66 -12.55 7.53
C ARG A 115 -9.56 -12.70 6.00
N PRO A 116 -10.58 -13.25 5.31
CA PRO A 116 -10.49 -13.52 3.88
C PRO A 116 -10.23 -12.29 3.01
N ASP A 117 -10.79 -11.12 3.36
CA ASP A 117 -10.57 -9.86 2.64
C ASP A 117 -9.11 -9.38 2.76
N TRP A 118 -8.53 -9.49 3.95
CA TRP A 118 -7.13 -9.16 4.18
C TRP A 118 -6.18 -10.13 3.49
N LYS A 119 -6.51 -11.42 3.49
CA LYS A 119 -5.74 -12.43 2.75
C LYS A 119 -5.75 -12.14 1.24
N ALA A 120 -6.89 -11.72 0.69
CA ALA A 120 -6.99 -11.37 -0.73
C ALA A 120 -6.05 -10.21 -1.11
N LEU A 121 -5.97 -9.14 -0.29
CA LEU A 121 -5.02 -8.05 -0.51
C LEU A 121 -3.57 -8.49 -0.39
N LEU A 122 -3.25 -9.38 0.55
CA LEU A 122 -1.90 -9.91 0.72
C LEU A 122 -1.47 -10.69 -0.52
N GLU A 123 -2.32 -11.58 -1.04
CA GLU A 123 -2.02 -12.33 -2.27
C GLU A 123 -1.97 -11.42 -3.50
N GLU A 124 -2.81 -10.37 -3.58
CA GLU A 124 -2.70 -9.35 -4.62
C GLU A 124 -1.35 -8.62 -4.55
N CYS A 125 -0.89 -8.24 -3.36
CA CYS A 125 0.42 -7.64 -3.17
C CYS A 125 1.55 -8.57 -3.65
N ARG A 126 1.47 -9.87 -3.32
CA ARG A 126 2.44 -10.86 -3.81
C ARG A 126 2.46 -10.96 -5.33
N GLN A 127 1.28 -10.97 -5.94
CA GLN A 127 1.15 -11.02 -7.39
C GLN A 127 1.78 -9.78 -8.04
N MET A 128 1.51 -8.58 -7.52
CA MET A 128 2.09 -7.34 -8.03
C MET A 128 3.62 -7.28 -7.86
N LEU A 129 4.14 -7.74 -6.71
CA LEU A 129 5.59 -7.84 -6.47
C LEU A 129 6.25 -8.73 -7.52
N LYS A 130 5.65 -9.90 -7.80
CA LYS A 130 6.13 -10.83 -8.82
C LYS A 130 6.09 -10.24 -10.23
N GLU A 131 5.01 -9.56 -10.58
CA GLU A 131 4.85 -8.89 -11.88
C GLU A 131 5.89 -7.79 -12.11
N ASP A 132 6.24 -7.07 -11.05
CA ASP A 132 7.27 -6.03 -11.07
C ASP A 132 8.70 -6.59 -10.88
N GLY A 133 8.87 -7.92 -10.83
CA GLY A 133 10.17 -8.58 -10.75
C GLY A 133 10.83 -8.57 -9.36
N VAL A 134 10.08 -8.29 -8.30
CA VAL A 134 10.57 -8.34 -6.92
C VAL A 134 10.50 -9.78 -6.40
N GLU A 135 11.62 -10.31 -5.91
CA GLU A 135 11.70 -11.65 -5.36
C GLU A 135 11.04 -11.72 -3.97
N ILE A 136 10.14 -12.68 -3.80
CA ILE A 136 9.44 -12.99 -2.54
C ILE A 136 9.52 -14.48 -2.19
#